data_AF-L0A6A8-F1
#
_entry.id   AF-L0A6A8-F1
#
_cell.length_a   1.000
_cell.length_b   1.000
_cell.length_c   1.000
_cell.angle_alpha   90.00
_cell.angle_beta   90.00
_cell.angle_gamma   90.00
#
_symmetry.space_group_name_H-M   'P 1'
#
loop_
_entity.id
_entity.type
_entity.pdbx_description
1 polymer ?
#
loop_
_entity_poly.entity_id
_entity_poly.type
_entity_poly.pdbx_seq_one_letter_code
_entity_poly.pdbx_strand_id
1 'polypeptide(L)'
;MRVPRFTLKRKGRYLLMALGAWALYSWWPGAGSSDILHNAAARMPSPDCLQSSEFQPAPTPPSALTGRLGLWVARIDPITLQPIRVVAQDPDGLYPLASSYKQAVLWALLHGVDAGEIALNEKFSVTHANQSLGRYPYDHSNVVTLAQRMIHNSDNTATDILHRRVGFGAVQAVADELHLCRTRLLLPTKHWWIAQAGLDPAWPGATVFANATAENRMKFAQALDAASQAVRADVLQVNLDRYFENRYDPQADLGTHNVSTPFEFGTLIARQFLASGLSPSSSAMLREVMASGYGRTQLHSPMVYWGGKGGNGWKILTMTGYFQTPNGEHVVYVFMQHGSHEDYTLPNSRTAFRWINDAVQQALSSSGQVAARSP
;
A
#
# COMPACT_ATOMS: atom_id res chain seq x y z
N MET A 1 42.38 30.23 -4.01
CA MET A 1 42.17 28.77 -3.81
C MET A 1 40.69 28.48 -4.03
N ARG A 2 40.36 27.55 -4.93
CA ARG A 2 38.98 27.23 -5.34
C ARG A 2 38.40 26.15 -4.42
N VAL A 3 37.25 26.45 -3.82
CA VAL A 3 36.38 25.47 -3.13
C VAL A 3 35.83 24.50 -4.19
N PRO A 4 35.86 23.17 -3.98
CA PRO A 4 35.31 22.24 -4.95
C PRO A 4 33.77 22.31 -4.91
N ARG A 5 33.17 22.63 -6.07
CA ARG A 5 31.74 22.41 -6.33
C ARG A 5 31.49 20.90 -6.29
N PHE A 6 30.84 20.41 -5.24
CA PHE A 6 30.31 19.05 -5.24
C PHE A 6 29.12 18.97 -6.19
N THR A 7 29.32 18.35 -7.35
CA THR A 7 28.28 17.99 -8.30
C THR A 7 27.33 16.95 -7.69
N LEU A 8 26.05 17.29 -7.64
CA LEU A 8 24.86 16.47 -7.37
C LEU A 8 24.71 15.30 -8.37
N LYS A 9 25.60 14.31 -8.34
CA LYS A 9 25.62 13.20 -9.31
C LYS A 9 25.30 11.80 -8.75
N ARG A 10 24.72 11.66 -7.54
CA ARG A 10 24.39 10.34 -6.96
C ARG A 10 23.10 10.29 -6.13
N LYS A 11 21.99 10.81 -6.65
CA LYS A 11 20.68 10.74 -5.96
C LYS A 11 19.53 10.12 -6.79
N GLY A 12 19.82 9.42 -7.88
CA GLY A 12 18.82 8.60 -8.61
C GLY A 12 18.67 7.17 -8.06
N ARG A 13 18.46 7.00 -6.75
CA ARG A 13 18.36 5.67 -6.09
C ARG A 13 17.09 5.48 -5.25
N TYR A 14 16.10 6.36 -5.36
CA TYR A 14 14.95 6.41 -4.45
C TYR A 14 13.83 5.38 -4.71
N LEU A 15 14.03 4.47 -5.66
CA LEU A 15 13.13 3.33 -5.93
C LEU A 15 13.85 1.97 -5.98
N LEU A 16 15.14 1.91 -5.61
CA LEU A 16 16.05 0.86 -6.10
C LEU A 16 16.90 0.11 -5.07
N MET A 17 16.63 0.15 -3.77
CA MET A 17 17.43 -0.65 -2.83
C MET A 17 16.58 -1.48 -1.86
N ALA A 18 16.37 -2.74 -2.23
CA ALA A 18 16.32 -3.82 -1.26
C ALA A 18 17.75 -4.12 -0.77
N LEU A 19 17.95 -4.00 0.55
CA LEU A 19 19.05 -4.49 1.41
C LEU A 19 20.47 -3.89 1.24
N GLY A 20 20.98 -3.26 2.32
CA GLY A 20 22.40 -2.96 2.54
C GLY A 20 22.72 -1.75 3.46
N ALA A 21 22.89 -2.01 4.76
CA ALA A 21 23.65 -1.32 5.84
C ALA A 21 23.71 0.24 6.05
N TRP A 22 23.18 0.67 7.21
CA TRP A 22 23.58 1.63 8.29
C TRP A 22 24.27 3.03 8.11
N ALA A 23 23.61 4.04 8.74
CA ALA A 23 24.01 5.25 9.53
C ALA A 23 25.04 6.28 8.99
N LEU A 24 24.92 7.62 9.14
CA LEU A 24 24.68 8.47 10.33
C LEU A 24 24.16 9.91 10.01
N TYR A 25 23.27 10.41 10.88
CA TYR A 25 22.96 11.78 11.37
C TYR A 25 22.50 12.97 10.48
N SER A 26 21.83 13.89 11.20
CA SER A 26 20.68 14.74 10.90
C SER A 26 20.95 16.22 11.23
N TRP A 27 20.13 17.17 10.72
CA TRP A 27 19.37 18.20 11.49
C TRP A 27 18.84 19.39 10.65
N TRP A 28 17.68 19.91 11.11
CA TRP A 28 17.14 21.30 11.07
C TRP A 28 15.95 21.67 10.13
N PRO A 29 15.12 22.72 10.42
CA PRO A 29 13.68 22.54 10.75
C PRO A 29 12.69 23.46 9.98
N GLY A 30 11.40 23.14 10.09
CA GLY A 30 10.26 24.07 10.01
C GLY A 30 9.96 24.67 8.63
N ALA A 31 8.75 25.11 8.29
CA ALA A 31 7.42 25.08 8.87
C ALA A 31 6.47 25.50 7.72
N GLY A 32 5.18 25.19 7.81
CA GLY A 32 4.19 25.83 6.94
C GLY A 32 2.96 24.98 6.66
N SER A 33 1.93 25.19 7.46
CA SER A 33 0.54 24.75 7.28
C SER A 33 -0.08 25.28 5.98
N SER A 34 -1.04 24.54 5.41
CA SER A 34 -2.13 25.16 4.63
C SER A 34 -3.38 24.27 4.61
N ASP A 35 -4.37 24.75 5.35
CA ASP A 35 -5.67 24.18 5.70
C ASP A 35 -6.72 24.12 4.56
N ILE A 36 -6.34 23.93 3.29
CA ILE A 36 -7.28 24.21 2.18
C ILE A 36 -7.92 22.94 1.55
N LEU A 37 -7.61 21.73 2.03
CA LEU A 37 -8.22 20.49 1.49
C LEU A 37 -8.81 19.51 2.51
N HIS A 38 -9.12 19.98 3.73
CA HIS A 38 -10.03 19.25 4.62
C HIS A 38 -11.41 18.97 3.97
N ASN A 39 -11.74 19.63 2.85
CA ASN A 39 -13.03 19.50 2.16
C ASN A 39 -13.07 18.52 0.97
N ALA A 40 -11.97 17.84 0.62
CA ALA A 40 -12.08 16.66 -0.27
C ALA A 40 -12.66 15.44 0.47
N ALA A 41 -12.79 15.53 1.80
CA ALA A 41 -13.30 14.51 2.70
C ALA A 41 -14.72 14.87 3.20
N ALA A 42 -15.70 15.04 2.32
CA ALA A 42 -17.12 15.14 2.75
C ALA A 42 -18.13 14.90 1.62
N ARG A 43 -17.97 13.87 0.80
CA ARG A 43 -19.20 13.19 0.34
C ARG A 43 -19.59 12.27 1.46
N MET A 44 -20.75 12.50 2.08
CA MET A 44 -21.32 11.51 2.99
C MET A 44 -21.29 10.17 2.26
N PRO A 45 -20.79 9.10 2.90
CA PRO A 45 -20.80 7.78 2.29
C PRO A 45 -22.23 7.47 1.83
N SER A 46 -22.37 6.83 0.65
CA SER A 46 -23.65 6.20 0.31
C SER A 46 -24.10 5.36 1.51
N PRO A 47 -25.39 5.26 1.84
CA PRO A 47 -25.86 4.35 2.90
C PRO A 47 -25.37 2.90 2.71
N ASP A 48 -24.98 2.53 1.50
CA ASP A 48 -24.42 1.21 1.18
C ASP A 48 -22.92 1.06 1.52
N CYS A 49 -22.20 2.15 1.82
CA CYS A 49 -20.77 2.10 2.11
C CYS A 49 -20.51 1.61 3.54
N LEU A 50 -19.53 0.71 3.68
CA LEU A 50 -19.15 0.20 4.98
C LEU A 50 -18.62 1.33 5.89
N GLN A 51 -19.10 1.38 7.12
CA GLN A 51 -18.68 2.36 8.13
C GLN A 51 -17.73 1.73 9.14
N SER A 52 -16.79 2.53 9.65
CA SER A 52 -15.91 2.09 10.73
C SER A 52 -16.71 1.78 12.00
N SER A 53 -16.34 0.69 12.67
CA SER A 53 -16.90 0.33 13.97
C SER A 53 -16.29 1.20 15.08
N GLU A 54 -16.87 1.12 16.29
CA GLU A 54 -16.25 1.68 17.49
C GLU A 54 -14.82 1.13 17.68
N PHE A 55 -13.92 2.00 18.15
CA PHE A 55 -12.52 1.68 18.37
C PHE A 55 -11.96 2.35 19.63
N GLN A 56 -10.94 1.73 20.19
CA GLN A 56 -10.12 2.33 21.23
C GLN A 56 -9.03 3.21 20.59
N PRO A 57 -8.70 4.37 21.18
CA PRO A 57 -7.61 5.19 20.70
C PRO A 57 -6.29 4.40 20.70
N ALA A 58 -5.52 4.51 19.63
CA ALA A 58 -4.18 3.96 19.57
C ALA A 58 -3.24 4.60 20.63
N PRO A 59 -2.17 3.90 21.03
CA PRO A 59 -1.09 4.52 21.80
C PRO A 59 -0.56 5.77 21.11
N THR A 60 0.06 6.68 21.87
CA THR A 60 0.71 7.86 21.29
C THR A 60 1.73 7.45 20.23
N PRO A 61 1.66 7.98 18.99
CA PRO A 61 2.63 7.65 17.95
C PRO A 61 4.04 8.08 18.37
N PRO A 62 5.08 7.28 18.07
CA PRO A 62 6.45 7.70 18.28
C PRO A 62 6.75 9.00 17.54
N SER A 63 7.42 9.96 18.19
CA SER A 63 7.70 11.30 17.65
C SER A 63 8.55 11.32 16.37
N ALA A 64 9.26 10.23 16.07
CA ALA A 64 10.01 10.06 14.84
C ALA A 64 9.10 9.76 13.62
N LEU A 65 7.83 9.41 13.82
CA LEU A 65 6.85 9.31 12.74
C LEU A 65 6.23 10.70 12.54
N THR A 66 6.50 11.30 11.38
CA THR A 66 6.04 12.64 11.03
C THR A 66 5.00 12.58 9.90
N GLY A 67 4.34 13.71 9.61
CA GLY A 67 3.24 13.77 8.65
C GLY A 67 1.91 13.26 9.21
N ARG A 68 0.97 12.94 8.32
CA ARG A 68 -0.31 12.31 8.70
C ARG A 68 -0.08 10.83 8.97
N LEU A 69 -0.65 10.34 10.07
CA LEU A 69 -0.49 8.97 10.54
C LEU A 69 -1.85 8.31 10.73
N GLY A 70 -2.05 7.18 10.06
CA GLY A 70 -3.20 6.30 10.22
C GLY A 70 -2.74 4.96 10.77
N LEU A 71 -3.44 4.45 11.77
CA LEU A 71 -3.21 3.12 12.32
C LEU A 71 -4.56 2.46 12.58
N TRP A 72 -4.71 1.20 12.17
CA TRP A 72 -5.84 0.37 12.53
C TRP A 72 -5.33 -1.03 12.82
N VAL A 73 -5.57 -1.51 14.02
CA VAL A 73 -5.24 -2.87 14.45
C VAL A 73 -6.49 -3.49 15.03
N ALA A 74 -6.85 -4.68 14.56
CA ALA A 74 -8.04 -5.36 15.03
C ALA A 74 -7.81 -6.84 15.26
N ARG A 75 -8.41 -7.34 16.35
CA ARG A 75 -8.67 -8.77 16.53
C ARG A 75 -10.00 -9.08 15.87
N ILE A 76 -10.01 -10.01 14.92
CA ILE A 76 -11.17 -10.36 14.09
C ILE A 76 -11.75 -11.69 14.54
N ASP A 77 -13.07 -11.79 14.58
CA ASP A 77 -13.76 -13.08 14.66
C ASP A 77 -13.68 -13.77 13.30
N PRO A 78 -13.05 -14.95 13.18
CA PRO A 78 -12.86 -15.62 11.89
C PRO A 78 -14.17 -16.14 11.27
N ILE A 79 -15.27 -16.23 12.03
CA ILE A 79 -16.55 -16.72 11.54
C ILE A 79 -17.42 -15.55 11.07
N THR A 80 -17.64 -14.56 11.94
CA THR A 80 -18.50 -13.41 11.62
C THR A 80 -17.78 -12.33 10.82
N LEU A 81 -16.44 -12.37 10.82
CA LEU A 81 -15.54 -11.39 10.20
C LEU A 81 -15.66 -9.99 10.79
N GLN A 82 -16.37 -9.86 11.91
CA GLN A 82 -16.50 -8.63 12.64
C GLN A 82 -15.27 -8.41 13.54
N PRO A 83 -14.82 -7.16 13.71
CA PRO A 83 -13.83 -6.85 14.72
C PRO A 83 -14.36 -7.15 16.12
N ILE A 84 -13.64 -7.98 16.88
CA ILE A 84 -13.88 -8.21 18.31
C ILE A 84 -13.35 -7.01 19.12
N ARG A 85 -12.20 -6.47 18.70
CA ARG A 85 -11.58 -5.30 19.33
C ARG A 85 -10.76 -4.55 18.30
N VAL A 86 -10.87 -3.23 18.31
CA VAL A 86 -10.15 -2.32 17.41
C VAL A 86 -9.37 -1.31 18.22
N VAL A 87 -8.12 -1.08 17.83
CA VAL A 87 -7.24 -0.01 18.31
C VAL A 87 -6.82 0.83 17.10
N ALA A 88 -7.16 2.12 17.09
CA ALA A 88 -6.97 2.94 15.89
C ALA A 88 -6.64 4.42 16.13
N GLN A 89 -6.00 5.01 15.12
CA GLN A 89 -5.73 6.43 14.93
C GLN A 89 -6.09 6.78 13.49
N ASP A 90 -6.90 7.81 13.27
CA ASP A 90 -7.41 8.24 11.94
C ASP A 90 -7.87 7.05 11.07
N PRO A 91 -8.76 6.16 11.56
CA PRO A 91 -9.14 4.94 10.83
C PRO A 91 -9.84 5.21 9.50
N ASP A 92 -10.45 6.39 9.37
CA ASP A 92 -11.15 6.86 8.17
C ASP A 92 -10.36 7.92 7.39
N GLY A 93 -9.10 8.18 7.77
CA GLY A 93 -8.22 9.05 7.02
C GLY A 93 -7.91 8.42 5.66
N LEU A 94 -7.91 9.22 4.58
CA LEU A 94 -7.51 8.73 3.26
C LEU A 94 -5.98 8.84 3.10
N TYR A 95 -5.35 7.75 2.65
CA TYR A 95 -3.90 7.65 2.44
C TYR A 95 -3.55 6.91 1.15
N PRO A 96 -2.40 7.23 0.52
CA PRO A 96 -1.85 6.43 -0.56
C PRO A 96 -1.36 5.08 -0.04
N LEU A 97 -1.72 3.99 -0.72
CA LEU A 97 -1.36 2.62 -0.34
C LEU A 97 0.08 2.25 -0.69
N ALA A 98 0.79 3.08 -1.44
CA ALA A 98 2.09 2.75 -2.04
C ALA A 98 2.08 1.33 -2.63
N SER A 99 2.99 0.45 -2.22
CA SER A 99 3.02 -0.96 -2.67
C SER A 99 2.17 -1.93 -1.84
N SER A 100 1.47 -1.48 -0.79
CA SER A 100 0.58 -2.37 0.00
C SER A 100 -0.64 -2.83 -0.81
N TYR A 101 -1.06 -2.07 -1.83
CA TYR A 101 -2.17 -2.44 -2.73
C TYR A 101 -1.92 -3.75 -3.51
N LYS A 102 -0.66 -4.20 -3.62
CA LYS A 102 -0.27 -5.45 -4.30
C LYS A 102 -0.94 -6.69 -3.67
N GLN A 103 -1.38 -6.58 -2.42
CA GLN A 103 -2.23 -7.58 -1.78
C GLN A 103 -3.56 -7.77 -2.51
N ALA A 104 -4.22 -6.68 -2.90
CA ALA A 104 -5.47 -6.75 -3.66
C ALA A 104 -5.24 -7.31 -5.07
N VAL A 105 -4.13 -6.94 -5.72
CA VAL A 105 -3.74 -7.52 -7.02
C VAL A 105 -3.56 -9.04 -6.90
N LEU A 106 -2.88 -9.51 -5.85
CA LEU A 106 -2.72 -10.95 -5.62
C LEU A 106 -4.07 -11.64 -5.37
N TRP A 107 -4.97 -11.00 -4.62
CA TRP A 107 -6.29 -11.56 -4.35
C TRP A 107 -7.11 -11.73 -5.64
N ALA A 108 -7.23 -10.66 -6.43
CA ALA A 108 -7.94 -10.68 -7.71
C ALA A 108 -7.29 -11.64 -8.72
N LEU A 109 -5.96 -11.73 -8.74
CA LEU A 109 -5.23 -12.72 -9.55
C LEU A 109 -5.67 -14.14 -9.25
N LEU A 110 -5.77 -14.50 -7.98
CA LEU A 110 -6.10 -15.86 -7.57
C LEU A 110 -7.58 -16.20 -7.82
N HIS A 111 -8.48 -15.20 -7.79
CA HIS A 111 -9.84 -15.40 -8.30
C HIS A 111 -9.85 -15.70 -9.80
N GLY A 112 -9.06 -14.99 -10.61
CA GLY A 112 -8.91 -15.28 -12.04
C GLY A 112 -8.30 -16.67 -12.30
N VAL A 113 -7.44 -17.16 -11.40
CA VAL A 113 -6.92 -18.54 -11.46
C VAL A 113 -8.04 -19.56 -11.17
N ASP A 114 -8.82 -19.35 -10.11
CA ASP A 114 -9.93 -20.25 -9.74
C ASP A 114 -11.03 -20.28 -10.80
N ALA A 115 -11.27 -19.14 -11.47
CA ALA A 115 -12.21 -19.05 -12.60
C ALA A 115 -11.69 -19.72 -13.88
N GLY A 116 -10.43 -20.18 -13.90
CA GLY A 116 -9.79 -20.76 -15.09
C GLY A 116 -9.41 -19.74 -16.16
N GLU A 117 -9.50 -18.44 -15.85
CA GLU A 117 -9.18 -17.34 -16.76
C GLU A 117 -7.68 -17.06 -16.83
N ILE A 118 -6.93 -17.44 -15.79
CA ILE A 118 -5.48 -17.24 -15.67
C ILE A 118 -4.80 -18.56 -15.35
N ALA A 119 -3.87 -18.98 -16.21
CA ALA A 119 -3.07 -20.17 -15.95
C ALA A 119 -1.82 -19.82 -15.12
N LEU A 120 -1.54 -20.56 -14.05
CA LEU A 120 -0.36 -20.31 -13.20
C LEU A 120 0.99 -20.44 -13.95
N ASN A 121 1.01 -21.22 -15.02
CA ASN A 121 2.18 -21.40 -15.88
C ASN A 121 2.23 -20.43 -17.08
N GLU A 122 1.24 -19.54 -17.23
CA GLU A 122 1.25 -18.48 -18.25
C GLU A 122 2.49 -17.61 -18.05
N LYS A 123 3.24 -17.38 -19.13
CA LYS A 123 4.54 -16.69 -19.13
C LYS A 123 4.44 -15.31 -19.75
N PHE A 124 5.22 -14.37 -19.20
CA PHE A 124 5.25 -12.99 -19.65
C PHE A 124 6.67 -12.54 -19.96
N SER A 125 6.82 -11.84 -21.09
CA SER A 125 8.07 -11.17 -21.45
C SER A 125 8.06 -9.75 -20.91
N VAL A 126 9.17 -9.33 -20.28
CA VAL A 126 9.39 -7.92 -19.97
C VAL A 126 9.79 -7.19 -21.26
N THR A 127 9.15 -6.07 -21.53
CA THR A 127 9.34 -5.20 -22.70
C THR A 127 9.44 -3.76 -22.22
N HIS A 128 9.90 -2.84 -23.08
CA HIS A 128 9.89 -1.42 -22.73
C HIS A 128 8.50 -0.89 -22.36
N ALA A 129 7.45 -1.44 -22.98
CA ALA A 129 6.08 -1.03 -22.74
C ALA A 129 5.62 -1.39 -21.32
N ASN A 130 5.92 -2.60 -20.86
CA ASN A 130 5.46 -3.10 -19.56
C ASN A 130 6.47 -2.96 -18.41
N GLN A 131 7.71 -2.57 -18.71
CA GLN A 131 8.71 -2.30 -17.68
C GLN A 131 8.31 -1.05 -16.88
N SER A 132 8.22 -1.22 -15.57
CA SER A 132 8.03 -0.15 -14.59
C SER A 132 9.36 0.23 -13.91
N LEU A 133 9.34 1.21 -13.01
CA LEU A 133 10.56 1.69 -12.33
C LEU A 133 11.12 0.63 -11.38
N GLY A 134 12.42 0.36 -11.52
CA GLY A 134 13.17 -0.64 -10.76
C GLY A 134 14.13 -1.44 -11.66
N ARG A 135 14.80 -2.45 -11.09
CA ARG A 135 15.70 -3.36 -11.82
C ARG A 135 15.07 -4.73 -11.81
N TYR A 136 14.67 -5.23 -12.97
CA TYR A 136 13.90 -6.46 -13.08
C TYR A 136 14.43 -7.33 -14.22
N PRO A 137 14.38 -8.66 -14.07
CA PRO A 137 14.93 -9.58 -15.05
C PRO A 137 14.03 -9.71 -16.28
N TYR A 138 14.65 -9.93 -17.44
CA TYR A 138 14.00 -10.22 -18.71
C TYR A 138 14.02 -11.73 -18.94
N ASP A 139 13.18 -12.47 -18.20
CA ASP A 139 13.38 -13.92 -18.00
C ASP A 139 12.16 -14.80 -18.29
N HIS A 140 11.14 -14.27 -18.98
CA HIS A 140 9.91 -15.01 -19.32
C HIS A 140 9.22 -15.66 -18.10
N SER A 141 9.25 -14.97 -16.95
CA SER A 141 8.61 -15.43 -15.71
C SER A 141 7.14 -15.79 -15.90
N ASN A 142 6.71 -16.83 -15.18
CA ASN A 142 5.30 -17.21 -15.13
C ASN A 142 4.54 -16.43 -14.03
N VAL A 143 3.21 -16.60 -14.00
CA VAL A 143 2.32 -15.97 -13.00
C VAL A 143 2.80 -16.19 -11.56
N VAL A 144 3.20 -17.42 -11.21
CA VAL A 144 3.67 -17.74 -9.84
C VAL A 144 4.93 -16.94 -9.49
N THR A 145 5.94 -16.95 -10.38
CA THR A 145 7.19 -16.22 -10.16
C THR A 145 6.94 -14.71 -10.08
N LEU A 146 6.07 -14.16 -10.92
CA LEU A 146 5.70 -12.75 -10.87
C LEU A 146 4.97 -12.40 -9.56
N ALA A 147 4.05 -13.25 -9.10
CA ALA A 147 3.31 -13.02 -7.86
C ALA A 147 4.24 -13.02 -6.63
N GLN A 148 5.18 -13.97 -6.59
CA GLN A 148 6.22 -14.01 -5.56
C GLN A 148 7.08 -12.75 -5.56
N ARG A 149 7.58 -12.30 -6.71
CA ARG A 149 8.38 -11.05 -6.82
C ARG A 149 7.58 -9.80 -6.46
N MET A 150 6.33 -9.74 -6.89
CA MET A 150 5.40 -8.64 -6.56
C MET A 150 5.26 -8.46 -5.05
N ILE A 151 5.12 -9.55 -4.29
CA ILE A 151 4.96 -9.47 -2.84
C ILE A 151 6.31 -9.37 -2.11
N HIS A 152 7.23 -10.29 -2.37
CA HIS A 152 8.52 -10.39 -1.68
C HIS A 152 9.43 -9.19 -1.96
N ASN A 153 9.66 -8.89 -3.24
CA ASN A 153 10.58 -7.82 -3.66
C ASN A 153 9.87 -6.48 -3.89
N SER A 154 8.54 -6.45 -3.78
CA SER A 154 7.75 -5.29 -4.18
C SER A 154 7.96 -4.92 -5.66
N ASP A 155 8.14 -5.92 -6.54
CA ASP A 155 8.46 -5.72 -7.95
C ASP A 155 7.33 -5.00 -8.71
N ASN A 156 7.61 -3.77 -9.16
CA ASN A 156 6.65 -2.92 -9.87
C ASN A 156 6.35 -3.42 -11.28
N THR A 157 7.31 -4.03 -11.98
CA THR A 157 7.09 -4.59 -13.32
C THR A 157 6.21 -5.83 -13.23
N ALA A 158 6.49 -6.73 -12.28
CA ALA A 158 5.64 -7.88 -12.01
C ALA A 158 4.22 -7.45 -11.62
N THR A 159 4.11 -6.41 -10.79
CA THR A 159 2.81 -5.84 -10.40
C THR A 159 2.04 -5.34 -11.61
N ASP A 160 2.66 -4.54 -12.49
CA ASP A 160 1.96 -3.94 -13.63
C ASP A 160 1.60 -4.96 -14.70
N ILE A 161 2.40 -6.02 -14.85
CA ILE A 161 2.06 -7.18 -15.69
C ILE A 161 0.83 -7.90 -15.12
N LEU A 162 0.87 -8.27 -13.84
CA LEU A 162 -0.21 -9.03 -13.21
C LEU A 162 -1.50 -8.21 -13.09
N HIS A 163 -1.43 -6.95 -12.68
CA HIS A 163 -2.59 -6.06 -12.59
C HIS A 163 -3.27 -5.91 -13.96
N ARG A 164 -2.52 -5.67 -15.04
CA ARG A 164 -3.11 -5.61 -16.39
C ARG A 164 -3.66 -6.96 -16.84
N ARG A 165 -3.00 -8.07 -16.50
CA ARG A 165 -3.46 -9.41 -16.85
C ARG A 165 -4.79 -9.78 -16.19
N VAL A 166 -4.96 -9.37 -14.94
CA VAL A 166 -6.20 -9.52 -14.15
C VAL A 166 -7.27 -8.54 -14.64
N GLY A 167 -6.87 -7.34 -15.02
CA GLY A 167 -7.75 -6.25 -15.44
C GLY A 167 -8.06 -5.29 -14.29
N PHE A 168 -8.09 -3.99 -14.60
CA PHE A 168 -8.28 -2.92 -13.61
C PHE A 168 -9.62 -3.04 -12.87
N GLY A 169 -10.67 -3.44 -13.60
CA GLY A 169 -12.00 -3.67 -13.03
C GLY A 169 -12.00 -4.78 -11.98
N ALA A 170 -11.36 -5.91 -12.27
CA ALA A 170 -11.30 -7.04 -11.35
C ALA A 170 -10.48 -6.72 -10.09
N VAL A 171 -9.43 -5.90 -10.20
CA VAL A 171 -8.68 -5.45 -9.01
C VAL A 171 -9.48 -4.44 -8.17
N GLN A 172 -10.26 -3.55 -8.79
CA GLN A 172 -11.16 -2.66 -8.06
C GLN A 172 -12.35 -3.42 -7.44
N ALA A 173 -12.84 -4.47 -8.10
CA ALA A 173 -13.99 -5.26 -7.65
C ALA A 173 -13.79 -5.87 -6.25
N VAL A 174 -12.58 -6.28 -5.89
CA VAL A 174 -12.29 -6.81 -4.54
C VAL A 174 -12.55 -5.81 -3.40
N ALA A 175 -12.59 -4.51 -3.70
CA ALA A 175 -13.00 -3.47 -2.78
C ALA A 175 -14.50 -3.13 -2.92
N ASP A 176 -14.99 -3.03 -4.15
CA ASP A 176 -16.38 -2.67 -4.44
C ASP A 176 -17.39 -3.70 -3.91
N GLU A 177 -17.08 -5.00 -4.04
CA GLU A 177 -17.91 -6.11 -3.51
C GLU A 177 -18.01 -6.12 -1.98
N LEU A 178 -17.04 -5.48 -1.32
CA LEU A 178 -17.02 -5.29 0.13
C LEU A 178 -17.59 -3.92 0.54
N HIS A 179 -18.11 -3.14 -0.41
CA HIS A 179 -18.62 -1.78 -0.21
C HIS A 179 -17.60 -0.81 0.41
N LEU A 180 -16.31 -0.98 0.08
CA LEU A 180 -15.21 -0.14 0.54
C LEU A 180 -15.08 1.11 -0.33
N CYS A 181 -16.04 2.02 -0.20
CA CYS A 181 -16.24 3.15 -1.11
C CYS A 181 -15.09 4.16 -1.17
N ARG A 182 -14.19 4.19 -0.18
CA ARG A 182 -13.03 5.09 -0.14
C ARG A 182 -11.75 4.41 -0.62
N THR A 183 -11.84 3.15 -1.02
CA THR A 183 -10.73 2.35 -1.53
C THR A 183 -10.70 2.39 -3.04
N ARG A 184 -9.58 2.84 -3.59
CA ARG A 184 -9.32 2.87 -5.03
C ARG A 184 -8.09 2.05 -5.36
N LEU A 185 -8.22 1.12 -6.28
CA LEU A 185 -7.21 0.12 -6.65
C LEU A 185 -6.97 0.04 -8.16
N LEU A 186 -7.33 1.08 -8.91
CA LEU A 186 -7.37 1.06 -10.38
C LEU A 186 -6.02 1.20 -11.09
N LEU A 187 -5.06 1.95 -10.53
CA LEU A 187 -3.86 2.31 -11.28
C LEU A 187 -2.70 1.37 -10.95
N PRO A 188 -2.08 0.72 -11.96
CA PRO A 188 -0.76 0.12 -11.81
C PRO A 188 0.32 1.15 -11.45
N THR A 189 1.49 0.67 -11.04
CA THR A 189 2.57 1.51 -10.51
C THR A 189 3.07 2.53 -11.52
N LYS A 190 3.32 2.11 -12.75
CA LYS A 190 3.80 2.99 -13.82
C LYS A 190 2.77 4.07 -14.15
N HIS A 191 1.48 3.77 -14.06
CA HIS A 191 0.42 4.70 -14.44
C HIS A 191 0.39 5.92 -13.52
N TRP A 192 0.35 5.71 -12.20
CA TRP A 192 0.30 6.86 -11.29
C TRP A 192 1.56 7.72 -11.39
N TRP A 193 2.72 7.14 -11.72
CA TRP A 193 3.94 7.91 -11.95
C TRP A 193 3.92 8.68 -13.25
N ILE A 194 3.33 8.13 -14.31
CA ILE A 194 3.10 8.87 -15.58
C ILE A 194 2.19 10.07 -15.32
N ALA A 195 1.12 9.87 -14.55
CA ALA A 195 0.21 10.94 -14.14
C ALA A 195 0.92 12.02 -13.30
N GLN A 196 1.69 11.64 -12.27
CA GLN A 196 2.45 12.59 -11.44
C GLN A 196 3.53 13.32 -12.24
N ALA A 197 4.23 12.62 -13.12
CA ALA A 197 5.25 13.21 -13.99
C ALA A 197 4.64 14.13 -15.08
N GLY A 198 3.32 14.15 -15.25
CA GLY A 198 2.64 14.93 -16.29
C GLY A 198 3.05 14.49 -17.70
N LEU A 199 3.26 13.19 -17.88
CA LEU A 199 3.75 12.60 -19.14
C LEU A 199 2.62 12.17 -20.08
N ASP A 200 1.37 12.21 -19.62
CA ASP A 200 0.20 12.05 -20.46
C ASP A 200 -0.54 13.40 -20.55
N PRO A 201 -0.55 14.07 -21.72
CA PRO A 201 -1.26 15.34 -21.90
C PRO A 201 -2.79 15.20 -21.83
N ALA A 202 -3.33 13.98 -21.98
CA ALA A 202 -4.75 13.71 -21.85
C ALA A 202 -5.16 13.40 -20.39
N TRP A 203 -4.20 13.32 -19.45
CA TRP A 203 -4.51 13.09 -18.05
C TRP A 203 -5.34 14.24 -17.48
N PRO A 204 -6.55 13.97 -16.91
CA PRO A 204 -7.46 15.01 -16.46
C PRO A 204 -6.98 15.74 -15.18
N GLY A 205 -5.89 15.31 -14.58
CA GLY A 205 -5.39 15.82 -13.30
C GLY A 205 -5.88 15.00 -12.11
N ALA A 206 -5.08 15.02 -11.04
CA ALA A 206 -5.26 14.19 -9.85
C ALA A 206 -6.63 14.43 -9.17
N THR A 207 -7.03 15.69 -9.02
CA THR A 207 -8.31 16.08 -8.41
C THR A 207 -9.51 15.62 -9.24
N VAL A 208 -9.45 15.73 -10.57
CA VAL A 208 -10.54 15.30 -11.45
C VAL A 208 -10.68 13.78 -11.42
N PHE A 209 -9.57 13.05 -11.51
CA PHE A 209 -9.60 11.59 -11.41
C PHE A 209 -10.12 11.09 -10.06
N ALA A 210 -9.72 11.73 -8.96
CA ALA A 210 -10.20 11.39 -7.62
C ALA A 210 -11.72 11.53 -7.48
N ASN A 211 -12.28 12.62 -8.01
CA ASN A 211 -13.70 12.93 -7.87
C ASN A 211 -14.59 12.33 -8.98
N ALA A 212 -13.99 11.69 -9.99
CA ALA A 212 -14.71 11.05 -11.08
C ALA A 212 -15.62 9.92 -10.60
N THR A 213 -16.72 9.70 -11.32
CA THR A 213 -17.56 8.50 -11.18
C THR A 213 -16.75 7.24 -11.49
N ALA A 214 -17.20 6.07 -11.02
CA ALA A 214 -16.53 4.80 -11.29
C ALA A 214 -16.30 4.56 -12.79
N GLU A 215 -17.32 4.83 -13.61
CA GLU A 215 -17.25 4.71 -15.07
C GLU A 215 -16.18 5.63 -15.68
N ASN A 216 -16.19 6.92 -15.34
CA ASN A 216 -15.22 7.87 -15.89
C ASN A 216 -13.80 7.59 -15.38
N ARG A 217 -13.67 7.17 -14.13
CA ARG A 217 -12.38 6.80 -13.54
C ARG A 217 -11.79 5.57 -14.24
N MET A 218 -12.62 4.58 -14.60
CA MET A 218 -12.18 3.44 -15.41
C MET A 218 -11.69 3.89 -16.79
N LYS A 219 -12.44 4.76 -17.47
CA LYS A 219 -12.02 5.32 -18.79
C LYS A 219 -10.68 6.05 -18.69
N PHE A 220 -10.48 6.86 -17.65
CA PHE A 220 -9.20 7.54 -17.42
C PHE A 220 -8.06 6.55 -17.13
N ALA A 221 -8.30 5.49 -16.35
CA ALA A 221 -7.30 4.46 -16.08
C ALA A 221 -6.88 3.72 -17.36
N GLN A 222 -7.84 3.38 -18.22
CA GLN A 222 -7.58 2.72 -19.51
C GLN A 222 -6.80 3.62 -20.48
N ALA A 223 -7.16 4.90 -20.57
CA ALA A 223 -6.43 5.87 -21.40
C ALA A 223 -4.97 6.04 -20.90
N LEU A 224 -4.80 6.14 -19.58
CA LEU A 224 -3.49 6.27 -18.95
C LEU A 224 -2.63 5.00 -19.14
N ASP A 225 -3.24 3.80 -19.21
CA ASP A 225 -2.52 2.56 -19.54
C ASP A 225 -1.85 2.64 -20.91
N ALA A 226 -2.61 3.02 -21.93
CA ALA A 226 -2.09 3.18 -23.29
C ALA A 226 -0.94 4.20 -23.32
N ALA A 227 -1.09 5.35 -22.64
CA ALA A 227 -0.03 6.35 -22.53
C ALA A 227 1.20 5.80 -21.79
N SER A 228 1.00 5.07 -20.69
CA SER A 228 2.09 4.51 -19.88
C SER A 228 2.95 3.52 -20.66
N GLN A 229 2.35 2.75 -21.56
CA GLN A 229 3.05 1.77 -22.39
C GLN A 229 3.93 2.41 -23.47
N ALA A 230 3.63 3.65 -23.87
CA ALA A 230 4.45 4.41 -24.82
C ALA A 230 5.72 5.00 -24.17
N VAL A 231 5.80 5.06 -22.84
CA VAL A 231 6.91 5.71 -22.12
C VAL A 231 7.88 4.67 -21.59
N ARG A 232 9.16 4.81 -21.95
CA ARG A 232 10.24 3.99 -21.38
C ARG A 232 10.48 4.32 -19.90
N ALA A 233 10.86 3.31 -19.12
CA ALA A 233 11.11 3.47 -17.68
C ALA A 233 12.18 4.52 -17.34
N ASP A 234 13.24 4.65 -18.15
CA ASP A 234 14.28 5.66 -17.92
C ASP A 234 13.81 7.08 -18.20
N VAL A 235 13.00 7.29 -19.24
CA VAL A 235 12.35 8.58 -19.51
C VAL A 235 11.40 8.94 -18.37
N LEU A 236 10.60 7.97 -17.90
CA LEU A 236 9.74 8.16 -16.74
C LEU A 236 10.54 8.58 -15.50
N GLN A 237 11.62 7.86 -15.18
CA GLN A 237 12.46 8.16 -14.01
C GLN A 237 12.94 9.62 -14.00
N VAL A 238 13.49 10.10 -15.11
CA VAL A 238 14.04 11.47 -15.18
C VAL A 238 12.95 12.54 -14.97
N ASN A 239 11.75 12.34 -15.53
CA ASN A 239 10.66 13.29 -15.37
C ASN A 239 10.02 13.21 -13.98
N LEU A 240 9.97 12.01 -13.40
CA LEU A 240 9.47 11.80 -12.05
C LEU A 240 10.40 12.39 -10.99
N ASP A 241 11.73 12.26 -11.17
CA ASP A 241 12.72 12.92 -10.33
C ASP A 241 12.50 14.45 -10.36
N ARG A 242 12.32 15.03 -11.56
CA ARG A 242 12.00 16.46 -11.70
C ARG A 242 10.69 16.86 -11.04
N TYR A 243 9.68 15.99 -11.05
CA TYR A 243 8.43 16.22 -10.32
C TYR A 243 8.68 16.32 -8.81
N PHE A 244 9.33 15.31 -8.23
CA PHE A 244 9.56 15.26 -6.79
C PHE A 244 10.50 16.36 -6.27
N GLU A 245 11.49 16.76 -7.07
CA GLU A 245 12.45 17.79 -6.67
C GLU A 245 11.89 19.22 -6.75
N ASN A 246 11.02 19.50 -7.72
CA ASN A 246 10.66 20.89 -8.05
C ASN A 246 9.20 21.26 -7.82
N ARG A 247 8.29 20.27 -7.82
CA ARG A 247 6.84 20.50 -7.85
C ARG A 247 6.04 19.41 -7.15
N TYR A 248 6.64 18.74 -6.16
CA TYR A 248 5.95 17.73 -5.38
C TYR A 248 4.69 18.33 -4.73
N ASP A 249 3.55 17.68 -4.98
CA ASP A 249 2.29 18.00 -4.34
C ASP A 249 1.77 16.75 -3.60
N PRO A 250 1.67 16.76 -2.26
CA PRO A 250 1.12 15.63 -1.50
C PRO A 250 -0.33 15.31 -1.86
N GLN A 251 -1.09 16.27 -2.40
CA GLN A 251 -2.48 16.05 -2.82
C GLN A 251 -2.55 15.27 -4.13
N ALA A 252 -1.55 15.42 -4.99
CA ALA A 252 -1.44 14.61 -6.19
C ALA A 252 -1.27 13.12 -5.82
N ASP A 253 -0.60 12.79 -4.71
CA ASP A 253 -0.51 11.39 -4.24
C ASP A 253 -1.89 10.79 -3.98
N LEU A 254 -2.76 11.52 -3.28
CA LEU A 254 -4.13 11.09 -2.99
C LEU A 254 -5.01 11.04 -4.25
N GLY A 255 -4.68 11.82 -5.28
CA GLY A 255 -5.42 11.86 -6.53
C GLY A 255 -4.90 10.92 -7.62
N THR A 256 -3.69 10.36 -7.51
CA THR A 256 -3.12 9.45 -8.52
C THR A 256 -2.84 8.06 -7.98
N HIS A 257 -2.41 7.91 -6.73
CA HIS A 257 -2.10 6.58 -6.20
C HIS A 257 -3.39 5.75 -6.01
N ASN A 258 -3.21 4.44 -5.88
CA ASN A 258 -4.19 3.64 -5.16
C ASN A 258 -4.24 4.11 -3.71
N VAL A 259 -5.45 4.31 -3.19
CA VAL A 259 -5.71 4.91 -1.88
C VAL A 259 -6.71 4.05 -1.12
N SER A 260 -6.68 4.15 0.20
CA SER A 260 -7.69 3.56 1.08
C SER A 260 -7.64 4.26 2.43
N THR A 261 -8.55 3.88 3.32
CA THR A 261 -8.44 4.20 4.75
C THR A 261 -7.82 3.02 5.51
N PRO A 262 -7.24 3.26 6.70
CA PRO A 262 -6.78 2.16 7.55
C PRO A 262 -7.87 1.12 7.84
N PHE A 263 -9.10 1.58 8.08
CA PHE A 263 -10.27 0.72 8.31
C PHE A 263 -10.66 -0.11 7.09
N GLU A 264 -10.86 0.52 5.93
CA GLU A 264 -11.33 -0.19 4.74
C GLU A 264 -10.27 -1.18 4.25
N PHE A 265 -8.99 -0.78 4.24
CA PHE A 265 -7.93 -1.70 3.84
C PHE A 265 -7.73 -2.83 4.86
N GLY A 266 -7.93 -2.56 6.15
CA GLY A 266 -7.94 -3.58 7.19
C GLY A 266 -9.06 -4.60 6.99
N THR A 267 -10.25 -4.13 6.61
CA THR A 267 -11.39 -4.98 6.25
C THR A 267 -11.10 -5.83 5.03
N LEU A 268 -10.51 -5.25 3.97
CA LEU A 268 -10.07 -5.97 2.77
C LEU A 268 -9.11 -7.10 3.13
N ILE A 269 -8.10 -6.82 3.97
CA ILE A 269 -7.12 -7.83 4.41
C ILE A 269 -7.79 -8.92 5.26
N ALA A 270 -8.69 -8.56 6.17
CA ALA A 270 -9.42 -9.54 6.97
C ALA A 270 -10.20 -10.51 6.06
N ARG A 271 -10.93 -9.98 5.07
CA ARG A 271 -11.66 -10.77 4.08
C ARG A 271 -10.72 -11.64 3.25
N GLN A 272 -9.62 -11.08 2.75
CA GLN A 272 -8.61 -11.81 1.98
C GLN A 272 -8.07 -13.05 2.71
N PHE A 273 -7.88 -13.01 4.03
CA PHE A 273 -7.29 -14.13 4.76
C PHE A 273 -8.30 -15.10 5.39
N LEU A 274 -9.49 -14.62 5.73
CA LEU A 274 -10.46 -15.39 6.52
C LEU A 274 -11.66 -15.87 5.69
N ALA A 275 -12.00 -15.15 4.62
CA ALA A 275 -13.13 -15.46 3.77
C ALA A 275 -12.86 -15.02 2.33
N SER A 276 -11.74 -15.53 1.79
CA SER A 276 -11.22 -15.11 0.49
C SER A 276 -12.10 -15.50 -0.69
N GLY A 277 -12.98 -16.49 -0.53
CA GLY A 277 -13.72 -17.10 -1.63
C GLY A 277 -12.86 -17.93 -2.59
N LEU A 278 -11.57 -18.12 -2.27
CA LEU A 278 -10.64 -18.89 -3.10
C LEU A 278 -10.77 -20.40 -2.85
N SER A 279 -10.46 -21.19 -3.87
CA SER A 279 -10.27 -22.63 -3.76
C SER A 279 -9.16 -22.97 -2.73
N PRO A 280 -9.15 -24.18 -2.16
CA PRO A 280 -8.10 -24.59 -1.24
C PRO A 280 -6.67 -24.42 -1.79
N SER A 281 -6.45 -24.71 -3.08
CA SER A 281 -5.15 -24.54 -3.73
C SER A 281 -4.75 -23.06 -3.87
N SER A 282 -5.69 -22.21 -4.30
CA SER A 282 -5.43 -20.77 -4.44
C SER A 282 -5.26 -20.07 -3.09
N SER A 283 -6.01 -20.49 -2.07
CA SER A 283 -5.81 -20.06 -0.67
C SER A 283 -4.42 -20.47 -0.13
N ALA A 284 -3.96 -21.68 -0.43
CA ALA A 284 -2.61 -22.11 -0.05
C ALA A 284 -1.53 -21.24 -0.72
N MET A 285 -1.68 -20.95 -2.02
CA MET A 285 -0.77 -20.07 -2.76
C MET A 285 -0.81 -18.63 -2.23
N LEU A 286 -2.01 -18.07 -1.95
CA LEU A 286 -2.16 -16.77 -1.30
C LEU A 286 -1.32 -16.72 -0.03
N ARG A 287 -1.48 -17.73 0.84
CA ARG A 287 -0.81 -17.78 2.14
C ARG A 287 0.70 -17.91 2.00
N GLU A 288 1.18 -18.73 1.06
CA GLU A 288 2.59 -18.90 0.77
C GLU A 288 3.23 -17.61 0.28
N VAL A 289 2.65 -16.99 -0.76
CA VAL A 289 3.17 -15.76 -1.35
C VAL A 289 3.15 -14.63 -0.31
N MET A 290 2.06 -14.47 0.43
CA MET A 290 1.94 -13.42 1.45
C MET A 290 2.90 -13.60 2.63
N ALA A 291 3.26 -14.83 2.98
CA ALA A 291 4.23 -15.11 4.05
C ALA A 291 5.65 -14.65 3.69
N SER A 292 5.96 -14.46 2.41
CA SER A 292 7.25 -13.95 1.94
C SER A 292 7.40 -12.43 2.05
N GLY A 293 6.33 -11.71 2.39
CA GLY A 293 6.33 -10.26 2.44
C GLY A 293 7.22 -9.65 3.53
N TYR A 294 7.38 -8.32 3.48
CA TYR A 294 8.16 -7.58 4.47
C TYR A 294 7.37 -7.34 5.77
N GLY A 295 7.98 -7.59 6.93
CA GLY A 295 7.45 -7.16 8.23
C GLY A 295 7.39 -8.24 9.31
N ARG A 296 7.43 -9.53 8.96
CA ARG A 296 7.29 -10.65 9.91
C ARG A 296 8.20 -10.52 11.13
N THR A 297 9.49 -10.25 10.91
CA THR A 297 10.52 -10.20 11.96
C THR A 297 10.44 -8.97 12.86
N GLN A 298 9.58 -8.00 12.54
CA GLN A 298 9.38 -6.77 13.32
C GLN A 298 8.18 -6.88 14.28
N LEU A 299 7.34 -7.90 14.15
CA LEU A 299 6.25 -8.17 15.07
C LEU A 299 6.77 -8.95 16.28
N HIS A 300 6.28 -8.60 17.47
CA HIS A 300 6.69 -9.23 18.73
C HIS A 300 5.72 -10.33 19.20
N SER A 301 4.50 -10.39 18.67
CA SER A 301 3.52 -11.40 19.08
C SER A 301 3.89 -12.79 18.56
N PRO A 302 3.77 -13.85 19.38
CA PRO A 302 3.86 -15.22 18.90
C PRO A 302 2.81 -15.49 17.82
N MET A 303 3.20 -16.21 16.77
CA MET A 303 2.35 -16.44 15.61
C MET A 303 2.60 -17.82 14.97
N VAL A 304 1.52 -18.52 14.64
CA VAL A 304 1.55 -19.77 13.85
C VAL A 304 1.52 -19.50 12.36
N TYR A 305 1.02 -18.34 11.96
CA TYR A 305 1.04 -17.86 10.58
C TYR A 305 1.14 -16.34 10.52
N TRP A 306 1.76 -15.82 9.45
CA TRP A 306 1.79 -14.41 9.11
C TRP A 306 1.82 -14.24 7.60
N GLY A 307 1.13 -13.21 7.12
CA GLY A 307 1.29 -12.67 5.78
C GLY A 307 1.21 -11.15 5.83
N GLY A 308 1.99 -10.45 5.01
CA GLY A 308 1.94 -9.00 5.02
C GLY A 308 2.62 -8.35 3.83
N LYS A 309 2.51 -7.03 3.76
CA LYS A 309 3.10 -6.22 2.71
C LYS A 309 3.47 -4.82 3.22
N GLY A 310 4.72 -4.45 3.00
CA GLY A 310 5.18 -3.08 3.12
C GLY A 310 5.06 -2.32 1.81
N GLY A 311 4.88 -1.00 1.90
CA GLY A 311 4.96 -0.07 0.79
C GLY A 311 5.69 1.21 1.18
N ASN A 312 6.46 1.76 0.25
CA ASN A 312 7.08 3.06 0.42
C ASN A 312 6.94 3.86 -0.88
N GLY A 313 6.95 5.18 -0.73
CA GLY A 313 7.01 6.16 -1.81
C GLY A 313 7.68 7.43 -1.30
N TRP A 314 7.68 8.48 -2.12
CA TRP A 314 8.15 9.79 -1.69
C TRP A 314 7.30 10.28 -0.52
N LYS A 315 7.90 10.40 0.67
CA LYS A 315 7.23 10.82 1.92
C LYS A 315 6.03 9.95 2.34
N ILE A 316 5.95 8.70 1.84
CA ILE A 316 4.85 7.75 2.10
C ILE A 316 5.42 6.44 2.67
N LEU A 317 4.82 5.90 3.72
CA LEU A 317 5.10 4.55 4.23
C LEU A 317 3.81 3.83 4.57
N THR A 318 3.72 2.55 4.22
CA THR A 318 2.63 1.67 4.61
C THR A 318 3.18 0.34 5.11
N MET A 319 2.59 -0.20 6.17
CA MET A 319 2.87 -1.54 6.68
C MET A 319 1.56 -2.22 7.02
N THR A 320 1.28 -3.34 6.39
CA THR A 320 -0.01 -4.02 6.52
C THR A 320 0.20 -5.51 6.64
N GLY A 321 -0.67 -6.20 7.36
CA GLY A 321 -0.66 -7.64 7.36
C GLY A 321 -1.68 -8.28 8.27
N TYR A 322 -1.64 -9.60 8.26
CA TYR A 322 -2.48 -10.50 9.02
C TYR A 322 -1.61 -11.56 9.69
N PHE A 323 -1.97 -11.95 10.91
CA PHE A 323 -1.35 -13.09 11.57
C PHE A 323 -2.34 -13.83 12.46
N GLN A 324 -2.00 -15.09 12.73
CA GLN A 324 -2.74 -15.96 13.65
C GLN A 324 -1.85 -16.30 14.85
N THR A 325 -2.37 -16.12 16.06
CA THR A 325 -1.66 -16.49 17.30
C THR A 325 -1.76 -18.00 17.57
N PRO A 326 -0.89 -18.59 18.42
CA PRO A 326 -1.02 -19.98 18.85
C PRO A 326 -2.35 -20.31 19.54
N ASN A 327 -3.01 -19.30 20.12
CA ASN A 327 -4.32 -19.45 20.78
C ASN A 327 -5.49 -19.31 19.80
N GLY A 328 -5.23 -19.22 18.49
CA GLY A 328 -6.26 -19.12 17.46
C GLY A 328 -6.82 -17.72 17.26
N GLU A 329 -6.20 -16.67 17.82
CA GLU A 329 -6.65 -15.30 17.57
C GLU A 329 -6.19 -14.82 16.19
N HIS A 330 -7.06 -14.07 15.51
CA HIS A 330 -6.82 -13.54 14.17
C HIS A 330 -6.63 -12.03 14.26
N VAL A 331 -5.48 -11.52 13.84
CA VAL A 331 -5.15 -10.09 13.97
C VAL A 331 -4.79 -9.52 12.61
N VAL A 332 -5.37 -8.36 12.31
CA VAL A 332 -5.02 -7.53 11.15
C VAL A 332 -4.44 -6.22 11.64
N TYR A 333 -3.40 -5.73 10.97
CA TYR A 333 -2.83 -4.40 11.21
C TYR A 333 -2.65 -3.64 9.90
N VAL A 334 -2.90 -2.34 9.95
CA VAL A 334 -2.73 -1.40 8.85
C VAL A 334 -2.15 -0.10 9.40
N PHE A 335 -0.92 0.20 9.00
CA PHE A 335 -0.24 1.45 9.26
C PHE A 335 -0.06 2.22 7.96
N MET A 336 -0.34 3.52 7.99
CA MET A 336 -0.22 4.43 6.86
C MET A 336 0.41 5.75 7.32
N GLN A 337 1.41 6.22 6.59
CA GLN A 337 2.09 7.49 6.79
C GLN A 337 2.12 8.24 5.47
N HIS A 338 1.73 9.52 5.49
CA HIS A 338 1.75 10.40 4.32
C HIS A 338 2.25 11.80 4.68
N GLY A 339 3.11 12.37 3.84
CA GLY A 339 3.71 13.68 4.09
C GLY A 339 4.80 13.65 5.16
N SER A 340 5.56 12.55 5.24
CA SER A 340 6.74 12.46 6.11
C SER A 340 7.74 13.60 5.85
N HIS A 341 8.45 14.03 6.88
CA HIS A 341 9.57 14.95 6.72
C HIS A 341 10.71 14.31 5.90
N GLU A 342 10.91 13.00 6.03
CA GLU A 342 11.82 12.20 5.21
C GLU A 342 11.24 11.90 3.83
N ASP A 343 12.00 12.21 2.77
CA ASP A 343 11.60 11.85 1.40
C ASP A 343 11.61 10.34 1.19
N TYR A 344 12.56 9.64 1.80
CA TYR A 344 12.65 8.18 1.80
C TYR A 344 12.32 7.60 3.17
N THR A 345 11.18 6.93 3.27
CA THR A 345 10.54 6.57 4.55
C THR A 345 10.79 5.14 5.01
N LEU A 346 11.44 4.28 4.22
CA LEU A 346 11.70 2.89 4.64
C LEU A 346 12.45 2.77 5.99
N PRO A 347 13.39 3.69 6.36
CA PRO A 347 13.99 3.70 7.69
C PRO A 347 12.99 3.84 8.84
N ASN A 348 11.81 4.45 8.60
CA ASN A 348 10.76 4.61 9.61
C ASN A 348 10.05 3.28 9.94
N SER A 349 10.25 2.22 9.13
CA SER A 349 9.62 0.90 9.32
C SER A 349 9.74 0.34 10.74
N ARG A 350 10.94 0.34 11.33
CA ARG A 350 11.15 -0.14 12.71
C ARG A 350 10.32 0.67 13.71
N THR A 351 10.26 1.99 13.52
CA THR A 351 9.46 2.86 14.39
C THR A 351 7.97 2.63 14.20
N ALA A 352 7.51 2.44 12.96
CA ALA A 352 6.13 2.07 12.67
C ALA A 352 5.76 0.74 13.33
N PHE A 353 6.63 -0.27 13.28
CA PHE A 353 6.40 -1.55 13.94
C PHE A 353 6.39 -1.46 15.46
N ARG A 354 7.13 -0.55 16.10
CA ARG A 354 6.95 -0.30 17.55
C ARG A 354 5.50 0.13 17.85
N TRP A 355 4.98 1.09 17.10
CA TRP A 355 3.61 1.57 17.28
C TRP A 355 2.55 0.50 16.96
N ILE A 356 2.77 -0.28 15.90
CA ILE A 356 1.92 -1.43 15.56
C ILE A 356 1.93 -2.45 16.71
N ASN A 357 3.09 -2.80 17.25
CA ASN A 357 3.20 -3.77 18.35
C ASN A 357 2.49 -3.29 19.61
N ASP A 358 2.59 -2.00 19.96
CA ASP A 358 1.89 -1.43 21.12
C ASP A 358 0.36 -1.53 20.93
N ALA A 359 -0.14 -1.23 19.73
CA ALA A 359 -1.56 -1.37 19.40
C ALA A 359 -2.02 -2.84 19.35
N VAL A 360 -1.17 -3.76 18.84
CA VAL A 360 -1.42 -5.21 18.86
C VAL A 360 -1.56 -5.72 20.29
N GLN A 361 -0.68 -5.32 21.20
CA GLN A 361 -0.77 -5.71 22.61
C GLN A 361 -2.09 -5.25 23.24
N GLN A 362 -2.52 -4.02 22.95
CA GLN A 362 -3.82 -3.52 23.40
C GLN A 362 -4.98 -4.30 22.80
N ALA A 363 -4.97 -4.59 21.49
CA ALA A 363 -6.02 -5.33 20.80
C ALA A 363 -6.15 -6.79 21.29
N LEU A 364 -5.04 -7.41 21.72
CA LEU A 364 -5.00 -8.78 22.26
C LEU A 364 -5.30 -8.87 23.76
N SER A 365 -5.20 -7.76 24.50
CA SER A 365 -5.46 -7.78 25.95
C SER A 365 -6.90 -8.21 26.26
N SER A 366 -7.08 -9.02 27.30
CA SER A 366 -8.40 -9.32 27.84
C SER A 366 -8.95 -8.07 28.53
N SER A 367 -10.21 -7.71 28.30
CA SER A 367 -10.91 -6.66 29.02
C SER A 367 -11.00 -7.03 30.51
N GLY A 368 -9.96 -6.72 31.30
CA GLY A 368 -9.89 -7.13 32.71
C GLY A 368 -8.54 -6.95 33.42
N GLN A 369 -7.43 -6.73 32.71
CA GLN A 369 -6.18 -6.29 33.36
C GLN A 369 -6.00 -4.78 33.22
N VAL A 370 -6.69 -4.04 34.09
CA VAL A 370 -6.15 -2.76 34.56
C VAL A 370 -4.82 -3.12 35.20
N ALA A 371 -3.73 -2.67 34.58
CA ALA A 371 -2.40 -2.80 35.14
C ALA A 371 -2.41 -2.19 36.54
N ALA A 372 -2.39 -3.03 37.56
CA ALA A 372 -1.98 -2.64 38.89
C ALA A 372 -0.52 -2.17 38.76
N ARG A 373 -0.33 -0.88 38.55
CA ARG A 373 0.94 -0.23 38.86
C ARG A 373 1.03 -0.19 40.38
N SER A 374 1.79 -1.13 40.94
CA SER A 374 2.29 -1.01 42.31
C SER A 374 3.25 0.19 42.41
N PRO A 375 3.27 0.89 43.56
CA PRO A 375 3.88 2.21 43.74
C PRO A 375 5.38 2.29 43.51
#